data_AF-A0A5C4IVC0-F1
#
_entry.id   AF-A0A5C4IVC0-F1
#
_cell.length_a   1.000
_cell.length_b   1.000
_cell.length_c   1.000
_cell.angle_alpha   90.00
_cell.angle_beta   90.00
_cell.angle_gamma   90.00
#
_symmetry.space_group_name_H-M   'P 1'
#
loop_
_entity.id
_entity.type
_entity.pdbx_description
1 polymer ?
#
loop_
_entity_poly.entity_id
_entity_poly.type
_entity_poly.pdbx_seq_one_letter_code
_entity_poly.pdbx_strand_id
1 'polypeptide(L)'
;MSDTPNVQLSLAKLRKEVTTAEPLKMALSNSKVITFPDVYAMESVEAEEIFSKLSTNATNWAVIGTWLSEEDTAALKAEKLSIIELATVMQAATKYYEDIYGKAGEGNASAG
;
A
#
# COMPACT_ATOMS: atom_id res chain seq x y z
N MET A 1 32.39 35.85 6.98
CA MET A 1 31.79 35.23 5.78
C MET A 1 31.17 33.93 6.24
N SER A 2 29.85 33.80 6.18
CA SER A 2 29.16 32.56 6.52
C SER A 2 29.17 31.66 5.30
N ASP A 3 29.95 30.58 5.38
CA ASP A 3 29.99 29.55 4.36
C ASP A 3 28.63 28.83 4.38
N THR A 4 27.77 29.17 3.43
CA THR A 4 26.43 28.57 3.35
C THR A 4 26.56 27.31 2.51
N PRO A 5 26.26 26.12 3.06
CA PRO A 5 26.40 24.88 2.30
C PRO A 5 25.55 24.95 1.03
N ASN A 6 26.16 24.63 -0.11
CA ASN A 6 25.46 24.47 -1.37
C ASN A 6 24.65 23.16 -1.28
N VAL A 7 23.36 23.26 -0.91
CA VAL A 7 22.47 22.11 -0.71
C VAL A 7 21.68 21.85 -2.00
N GLN A 8 21.88 20.70 -2.64
CA GLN A 8 21.18 20.32 -3.88
C GLN A 8 19.80 19.67 -3.62
N LEU A 9 19.59 19.08 -2.45
CA LEU A 9 18.36 18.38 -2.06
C LEU A 9 18.09 18.57 -0.56
N SER A 10 16.82 18.77 -0.19
CA SER A 10 16.41 18.81 1.21
C SER A 10 15.15 17.98 1.42
N LEU A 11 15.04 17.36 2.60
CA LEU A 11 13.82 16.62 2.99
C LEU A 11 12.58 17.51 2.97
N ALA A 12 12.72 18.79 3.33
CA ALA A 12 11.62 19.74 3.30
C ALA A 12 11.11 20.02 1.88
N LYS A 13 12.00 20.03 0.87
CA LYS A 13 11.61 20.16 -0.54
C LYS A 13 10.97 18.86 -1.03
N LEU A 14 11.60 17.71 -0.75
CA LEU A 14 11.08 16.39 -1.11
C LEU A 14 9.65 16.18 -0.58
N ARG A 15 9.39 16.49 0.69
CA ARG A 15 8.06 16.34 1.30
C ARG A 15 6.97 17.19 0.65
N LYS A 16 7.32 18.28 -0.04
CA LYS A 16 6.37 19.11 -0.79
C LYS A 16 6.09 18.57 -2.19
N GLU A 17 6.97 17.73 -2.71
CA GLU A 17 6.89 17.17 -4.05
C GLU A 17 6.25 15.77 -4.06
N VAL A 18 6.29 15.04 -2.93
CA VAL A 18 5.61 13.74 -2.78
C VAL A 18 4.10 13.93 -2.79
N THR A 19 3.43 13.22 -3.69
CA THR A 19 1.97 13.09 -3.76
C THR A 19 1.58 11.68 -3.32
N THR A 20 0.57 11.58 -2.47
CA THR A 20 0.03 10.28 -2.02
C THR A 20 -1.12 9.81 -2.89
N ALA A 21 -1.30 8.50 -3.00
CA ALA A 21 -2.46 7.90 -3.64
C ALA A 21 -3.72 8.10 -2.79
N GLU A 22 -4.88 8.15 -3.44
CA GLU A 22 -6.15 8.00 -2.75
C GLU A 22 -6.29 6.55 -2.25
N PRO A 23 -6.81 6.32 -1.03
CA PRO A 23 -7.04 4.96 -0.53
C PRO A 23 -7.95 4.15 -1.45
N LEU A 24 -7.56 2.92 -1.76
CA LEU A 24 -8.37 2.01 -2.56
C LEU A 24 -9.65 1.64 -1.79
N LYS A 25 -10.79 1.86 -2.44
CA LYS A 25 -12.11 1.47 -1.95
C LYS A 25 -12.63 0.27 -2.73
N MET A 26 -13.07 -0.76 -2.03
CA MET A 26 -13.64 -1.97 -2.65
C MET A 26 -15.03 -2.24 -2.09
N ALA A 27 -16.02 -2.39 -2.98
CA ALA A 27 -17.35 -2.81 -2.60
C ALA A 27 -17.40 -4.34 -2.37
N LEU A 28 -18.05 -4.75 -1.29
CA LEU A 28 -18.36 -6.13 -0.95
C LEU A 28 -19.73 -6.55 -1.50
N SER A 29 -20.07 -7.84 -1.43
CA SER A 29 -21.34 -8.36 -1.98
C SER A 29 -22.58 -7.72 -1.34
N ASN A 30 -22.49 -7.31 -0.08
CA ASN A 30 -23.56 -6.65 0.66
C ASN A 30 -23.61 -5.12 0.47
N SER A 31 -22.93 -4.57 -0.55
CA SER A 31 -22.81 -3.12 -0.79
C SER A 31 -22.06 -2.32 0.29
N LYS A 32 -21.48 -2.97 1.30
CA LYS A 32 -20.51 -2.33 2.18
C LYS A 32 -19.24 -2.02 1.39
N VAL A 33 -18.58 -0.91 1.69
CA VAL A 33 -17.30 -0.55 1.09
C VAL A 33 -16.23 -0.68 2.16
N ILE A 34 -15.16 -1.41 1.87
CA ILE A 34 -13.95 -1.45 2.70
C ILE A 34 -12.86 -0.58 2.10
N THR A 35 -11.93 -0.12 2.94
CA THR A 35 -10.82 0.73 2.53
C THR A 35 -9.49 0.03 2.77
N PHE A 36 -8.69 -0.13 1.72
CA PHE A 36 -7.28 -0.51 1.84
C PHE A 36 -6.47 0.77 2.04
N PRO A 37 -5.75 0.96 3.15
CA PRO A 37 -4.86 2.10 3.33
C PRO A 37 -3.67 2.08 2.37
N ASP A 38 -3.12 3.25 2.09
CA ASP A 38 -1.91 3.41 1.29
C ASP A 38 -0.66 3.10 2.13
N VAL A 39 -0.11 1.89 1.96
CA VAL A 39 1.08 1.43 2.69
C VAL A 39 2.33 2.23 2.29
N TYR A 40 2.39 2.80 1.09
CA TYR A 40 3.53 3.58 0.63
C TYR A 40 3.57 4.98 1.25
N ALA A 41 2.42 5.47 1.72
CA ALA A 41 2.31 6.74 2.44
C ALA A 41 2.51 6.62 3.96
N MET A 42 2.64 5.39 4.49
CA MET A 42 2.90 5.14 5.91
C MET A 42 4.35 5.44 6.29
N GLU A 43 4.63 5.47 7.60
CA GLU A 43 6.01 5.53 8.09
C GLU A 43 6.76 4.27 7.64
N SER A 44 8.04 4.43 7.30
CA SER A 44 8.86 3.38 6.68
C SER A 44 8.92 2.07 7.47
N VAL A 45 9.02 2.11 8.80
CA VAL A 45 9.10 0.91 9.64
C VAL A 45 7.75 0.19 9.68
N GLU A 46 6.65 0.95 9.78
CA GLU A 46 5.29 0.40 9.74
C GLU A 46 4.99 -0.24 8.38
N ALA A 47 5.34 0.45 7.29
CA ALA A 47 5.16 -0.05 5.93
C ALA A 47 5.97 -1.33 5.67
N GLU A 48 7.23 -1.38 6.11
CA GLU A 48 8.10 -2.55 5.93
C GLU A 48 7.53 -3.79 6.61
N GLU A 49 6.99 -3.64 7.83
CA GLU A 49 6.36 -4.74 8.54
C GLU A 49 5.15 -5.31 7.76
N ILE A 50 4.33 -4.44 7.18
CA ILE A 50 3.17 -4.85 6.37
C ILE A 50 3.63 -5.53 5.08
N PHE A 51 4.57 -4.93 4.33
CA PHE A 51 5.10 -5.51 3.08
C PHE A 51 5.73 -6.89 3.31
N SER A 52 6.55 -7.04 4.36
CA SER A 52 7.18 -8.30 4.71
C SER A 52 6.15 -9.40 4.97
N LYS A 53 5.11 -9.08 5.75
CA LYS A 53 4.02 -10.03 6.06
C LYS A 53 3.19 -10.40 4.83
N LEU A 54 2.85 -9.42 3.99
CA LEU A 54 2.10 -9.64 2.74
C LEU A 54 2.89 -10.51 1.76
N SER A 55 4.20 -10.28 1.62
CA SER A 55 5.06 -11.08 0.74
C SER A 55 5.16 -12.55 1.18
N THR A 56 5.08 -12.81 2.49
CA THR A 56 5.19 -14.16 3.05
C THR A 56 3.88 -14.93 2.93
N ASN A 57 2.75 -14.32 3.29
CA ASN A 57 1.45 -14.99 3.26
C ASN A 57 0.28 -13.99 3.25
N ALA A 58 -0.01 -13.43 2.08
CA ALA A 58 -1.10 -12.47 1.88
C ALA A 58 -2.49 -12.99 2.25
N THR A 59 -2.71 -14.30 2.32
CA THR A 59 -4.02 -14.89 2.66
C THR A 59 -4.23 -15.13 4.17
N ASN A 60 -3.25 -14.77 5.00
CA ASN A 60 -3.36 -14.90 6.46
C ASN A 60 -4.16 -13.72 7.05
N TRP A 61 -5.28 -14.01 7.72
CA TRP A 61 -6.13 -13.00 8.36
C TRP A 61 -5.43 -12.13 9.41
N ALA A 62 -4.40 -12.66 10.09
CA ALA A 62 -3.60 -11.85 11.01
C ALA A 62 -2.75 -10.82 10.28
N VAL A 63 -2.30 -11.13 9.06
CA VAL A 63 -1.57 -10.21 8.19
C VAL A 63 -2.52 -9.19 7.56
N ILE A 64 -3.67 -9.65 7.08
CA ILE A 64 -4.69 -8.75 6.50
C ILE A 64 -5.14 -7.73 7.56
N GLY A 65 -5.30 -8.15 8.81
CA GLY A 65 -5.66 -7.27 9.91
C GLY A 65 -4.59 -6.26 10.33
N THR A 66 -3.35 -6.37 9.85
CA THR A 66 -2.35 -5.29 10.03
C THR A 66 -2.42 -4.26 8.92
N TRP A 67 -3.05 -4.58 7.79
CA TRP A 67 -3.22 -3.65 6.68
C TRP A 67 -4.59 -2.96 6.73
N LEU A 68 -5.64 -3.72 7.01
CA LEU A 68 -7.01 -3.22 7.12
C LEU A 68 -7.37 -2.84 8.55
N SER A 69 -8.36 -1.96 8.70
CA SER A 69 -8.99 -1.76 10.01
C SER A 69 -9.64 -3.06 10.51
N GLU A 70 -9.85 -3.17 11.82
CA GLU A 70 -10.55 -4.34 12.40
C GLU A 70 -11.95 -4.52 11.80
N GLU A 71 -12.66 -3.41 11.56
CA GLU A 71 -14.00 -3.41 10.98
C GLU A 71 -14.00 -3.92 9.53
N ASP A 72 -13.07 -3.44 8.71
CA ASP A 72 -12.97 -3.84 7.30
C ASP A 72 -12.45 -5.27 7.16
N THR A 73 -11.54 -5.69 8.05
CA THR A 73 -11.09 -7.09 8.13
C THR A 73 -12.26 -8.02 8.45
N ALA A 74 -13.08 -7.67 9.44
CA ALA A 74 -14.25 -8.46 9.81
C ALA A 74 -15.28 -8.51 8.68
N ALA A 75 -15.49 -7.39 7.98
CA ALA A 75 -16.39 -7.32 6.83
C ALA A 75 -15.90 -8.21 5.67
N LEU A 76 -14.62 -8.14 5.31
CA LEU A 76 -14.03 -8.98 4.27
C LEU A 76 -14.08 -10.46 4.64
N LYS A 77 -13.87 -10.81 5.91
CA LYS A 77 -13.96 -12.19 6.41
C LYS A 77 -15.39 -12.73 6.33
N ALA A 78 -16.40 -11.89 6.49
CA ALA A 78 -17.81 -12.27 6.39
C ALA A 78 -18.23 -12.69 4.97
N GLU A 79 -17.50 -12.28 3.93
CA GLU A 79 -17.73 -12.69 2.54
C GLU A 79 -17.40 -14.17 2.29
N LYS A 80 -16.71 -14.84 3.22
CA LYS A 80 -16.34 -16.28 3.13
C LYS A 80 -15.64 -16.64 1.82
N LEU A 81 -14.76 -15.74 1.35
CA LEU A 81 -13.95 -15.94 0.16
C LEU A 81 -13.14 -17.24 0.26
N SER A 82 -13.06 -17.97 -0.86
CA SER A 82 -12.06 -19.01 -1.06
C SER A 82 -10.65 -18.42 -1.02
N ILE A 83 -9.64 -19.27 -0.85
CA ILE A 83 -8.23 -18.83 -0.82
C ILE A 83 -7.85 -18.08 -2.11
N ILE A 84 -8.32 -18.54 -3.27
CA ILE A 84 -8.01 -17.91 -4.56
C ILE A 84 -8.67 -16.53 -4.71
N GLU A 85 -9.91 -16.39 -4.24
CA GLU A 85 -10.60 -15.09 -4.24
C GLU A 85 -9.90 -14.11 -3.30
N LEU A 86 -9.56 -14.56 -2.08
CA LEU A 86 -8.84 -13.73 -1.12
C LEU A 86 -7.47 -13.29 -1.66
N ALA A 87 -6.70 -14.22 -2.25
CA ALA A 87 -5.43 -13.90 -2.88
C ALA A 87 -5.59 -12.88 -4.01
N THR A 88 -6.64 -13.03 -4.82
CA THR A 88 -6.96 -12.09 -5.92
C THR A 88 -7.28 -10.69 -5.39
N VAL A 89 -8.04 -10.59 -4.30
CA VAL A 89 -8.35 -9.31 -3.65
C VAL A 89 -7.07 -8.64 -3.14
N MET A 90 -6.21 -9.38 -2.44
CA MET A 90 -4.95 -8.82 -1.92
C MET A 90 -4.03 -8.38 -3.06
N GLN A 91 -3.92 -9.17 -4.13
CA GLN A 91 -3.12 -8.81 -5.30
C GLN A 91 -3.65 -7.56 -5.99
N ALA A 92 -4.97 -7.44 -6.16
CA ALA A 92 -5.58 -6.26 -6.75
C ALA A 92 -5.33 -5.00 -5.91
N ALA A 93 -5.40 -5.13 -4.58
CA ALA A 93 -5.12 -4.03 -3.66
C ALA A 93 -3.67 -3.57 -3.70
N THR A 94 -2.71 -4.50 -3.71
CA THR A 94 -1.29 -4.16 -3.83
C THR A 94 -1.00 -3.51 -5.18
N LYS A 95 -1.53 -4.09 -6.25
CA LYS A 95 -1.33 -3.60 -7.61
C LYS A 95 -1.83 -2.16 -7.80
N TYR A 96 -2.94 -1.79 -7.18
CA TYR A 96 -3.46 -0.42 -7.26
C TYR A 96 -2.42 0.63 -6.85
N TYR A 97 -1.68 0.38 -5.77
CA TYR A 97 -0.64 1.29 -5.30
C TYR A 97 0.64 1.20 -6.12
N GLU A 98 1.03 0.00 -6.52
CA GLU A 98 2.19 -0.20 -7.41
C GLU A 98 2.01 0.52 -8.75
N ASP A 99 0.80 0.57 -9.30
CA ASP A 99 0.51 1.26 -10.57
C ASP A 99 0.62 2.80 -10.43
N ILE A 100 0.44 3.35 -9.22
CA ILE A 100 0.54 4.80 -8.95
C ILE A 100 1.98 5.20 -8.66
N TYR A 101 2.67 4.46 -7.79
CA TYR A 101 4.03 4.79 -7.35
C TYR A 101 5.13 4.22 -8.24
N GLY A 102 4.77 3.30 -9.13
CA GLY A 102 5.72 2.43 -9.82
C GLY A 102 6.13 1.27 -8.92
N LYS A 103 6.59 0.17 -9.52
CA LYS A 103 7.18 -0.94 -8.77
C LYS A 103 8.47 -0.48 -8.13
N ALA A 104 8.66 -0.78 -6.84
CA ALA A 104 9.96 -0.69 -6.19
C ALA A 104 10.94 -1.64 -6.89
N GLY A 105 11.78 -1.11 -7.78
CA GLY A 105 12.88 -1.85 -8.42
C GLY A 105 12.77 -2.12 -9.93
N GLU A 106 11.64 -1.84 -10.59
CA GLU A 106 11.59 -1.80 -12.06
C GLU A 106 11.83 -0.36 -12.50
N GLY A 107 13.10 0.02 -12.58
CA GLY A 107 13.50 1.19 -13.34
C GLY A 107 12.94 1.08 -14.75
N ASN A 108 12.51 2.21 -15.33
CA ASN A 108 12.14 2.35 -16.73
C ASN A 108 13.24 1.77 -17.63
N ALA A 109 13.19 0.47 -17.89
CA ALA A 109 13.97 -0.23 -18.90
C ALA A 109 13.09 -0.49 -20.12
N SER A 110 12.35 0.53 -20.57
CA SER A 110 11.93 0.63 -21.97
C SER A 110 11.27 2.00 -22.23
N ALA A 111 12.10 2.96 -22.62
CA ALA A 111 11.73 3.95 -23.62
C ALA A 111 12.98 4.10 -24.48
N GLY A 112 12.86 3.70 -25.76
CA GLY A 112 13.96 3.57 -26.72
C GLY A 112 14.53 4.88 -27.23
#